data_AF-A0A5Q4H138-F1
#
_entry.id   AF-A0A5Q4H138-F1
#
_cell.length_a   1.000
_cell.length_b   1.000
_cell.length_c   1.000
_cell.angle_alpha   90.00
_cell.angle_beta   90.00
_cell.angle_gamma   90.00
#
_symmetry.space_group_name_H-M   'P 1'
#
loop_
_entity.id
_entity.type
_entity.pdbx_description
1 polymer ?
#
loop_
_entity_poly.entity_id
_entity_poly.type
_entity_poly.pdbx_seq_one_letter_code
_entity_poly.pdbx_strand_id
1 'polypeptide(L)'
;MLKQVLRTVQAAVLLLCPVTLIGDEDIPGKQMSPSQDNQNARSQHERLQEDMEKRELETEFRRDKTQLRRMSQALEEFPRLTELADALHVKWSELDPTLHAQLMLEIVRGIPPEHAVPRKQHYAARGLQRAAELPVRLNAQLVEQMRIPSSKMVREHFTPEEWSERREEQMRHWFRLYRRINATVDPKWDDDFFKWSQDVTKDFKHIKPGQPPQIPPFPPGLTAGVPGMRVPPESIEDAKMRQAYIEALDEHRLYEQKWLELSRARTLQKGFLPSAERYIAFVYACPPYNDEELKAFLDAYVEDEAARERILQRLSRHRQ
;
A
#
# COMPACT_ATOMS: atom_id res chain seq x y z
N MET A 1 37.13 25.30 1.64
CA MET A 1 38.11 24.21 1.57
C MET A 1 37.38 22.89 1.37
N LEU A 2 36.98 22.62 0.13
CA LEU A 2 36.50 21.31 -0.31
C LEU A 2 37.72 20.44 -0.65
N LYS A 3 37.78 19.20 -0.14
CA LYS A 3 38.41 18.07 -0.84
C LYS A 3 38.17 16.73 -0.13
N GLN A 4 37.86 15.75 -0.99
CA GLN A 4 38.16 14.31 -0.89
C GLN A 4 37.44 13.50 0.20
N VAL A 5 36.50 12.63 -0.21
CA VAL A 5 36.78 11.20 -0.51
C VAL A 5 35.62 10.66 -1.38
N LEU A 6 35.89 10.37 -2.65
CA LEU A 6 35.07 9.49 -3.49
C LEU A 6 36.03 8.52 -4.18
N ARG A 7 35.95 7.23 -3.85
CA ARG A 7 36.73 6.15 -4.47
C ARG A 7 35.83 5.34 -5.40
N THR A 8 36.04 5.58 -6.70
CA THR A 8 36.24 4.60 -7.78
C THR A 8 35.84 3.13 -7.56
N VAL A 9 34.99 2.61 -8.46
CA VAL A 9 35.23 1.34 -9.17
C VAL A 9 34.92 1.55 -10.66
N GLN A 10 35.97 1.49 -11.49
CA GLN A 10 35.94 1.31 -12.93
C GLN A 10 35.90 -0.18 -13.26
N ALA A 11 35.06 -0.59 -14.21
CA ALA A 11 35.30 -1.73 -15.11
C ALA A 11 34.47 -1.47 -16.39
N ALA A 12 35.08 -0.87 -17.40
CA ALA A 12 35.74 -1.55 -18.53
C ALA A 12 34.78 -1.69 -19.72
N VAL A 13 34.72 -0.62 -20.51
CA VAL A 13 34.23 -0.61 -21.90
C VAL A 13 35.37 -1.09 -22.78
N LEU A 14 35.17 -2.17 -23.53
CA LEU A 14 36.00 -2.53 -24.68
C LEU A 14 35.09 -2.88 -25.85
N LEU A 15 34.99 -1.93 -26.77
CA LEU A 15 34.63 -2.12 -28.18
C LEU A 15 35.92 -1.98 -28.97
N LEU A 16 36.18 -2.89 -29.92
CA LEU A 16 36.82 -2.65 -31.23
C LEU A 16 36.78 -3.94 -32.08
N CYS A 17 36.19 -3.86 -33.28
CA CYS A 17 36.16 -4.85 -34.37
C CYS A 17 37.48 -4.80 -35.20
N PRO A 18 37.61 -5.38 -36.43
CA PRO A 18 37.22 -6.68 -37.03
C PRO A 18 38.46 -7.41 -37.67
N VAL A 19 38.25 -8.51 -38.44
CA VAL A 19 38.96 -8.94 -39.70
C VAL A 19 39.36 -10.44 -39.81
N THR A 20 38.65 -11.11 -40.73
CA THR A 20 38.97 -12.19 -41.72
C THR A 20 39.47 -13.61 -41.37
N LEU A 21 38.66 -14.59 -41.84
CA LEU A 21 38.89 -15.74 -42.74
C LEU A 21 39.96 -16.83 -42.47
N ILE A 22 39.53 -18.06 -42.80
CA ILE A 22 40.20 -19.38 -42.99
C ILE A 22 39.98 -20.31 -41.77
N GLY A 23 39.53 -21.56 -41.85
CA GLY A 23 39.18 -22.48 -42.95
C GLY A 23 38.50 -23.72 -42.33
N ASP A 24 38.05 -24.64 -43.20
CA ASP A 24 37.30 -25.87 -42.92
C ASP A 24 37.75 -26.68 -41.68
N GLU A 25 36.77 -27.15 -40.89
CA GLU A 25 36.64 -28.57 -40.56
C GLU A 25 35.24 -28.88 -39.98
N ASP A 26 34.65 -29.95 -40.52
CA ASP A 26 33.35 -30.53 -40.18
C ASP A 26 33.24 -30.93 -38.71
N ILE A 27 32.28 -30.35 -37.98
CA ILE A 27 31.66 -31.01 -36.82
C ILE A 27 30.15 -30.72 -36.83
N PRO A 28 29.27 -31.71 -37.06
CA PRO A 28 27.83 -31.55 -36.88
C PRO A 28 27.50 -31.59 -35.38
N GLY A 29 27.88 -30.52 -34.68
CA GLY A 29 27.45 -30.29 -33.30
C GLY A 29 26.03 -29.78 -33.32
N LYS A 30 25.05 -30.66 -33.02
CA LYS A 30 23.71 -30.27 -32.58
C LYS A 30 23.85 -29.13 -31.56
N GLN A 31 23.53 -27.91 -31.96
CA GLN A 31 23.15 -26.87 -31.01
C GLN A 31 21.85 -27.36 -30.37
N MET A 32 21.99 -28.14 -29.29
CA MET A 32 20.88 -28.40 -28.39
C MET A 32 20.47 -27.04 -27.86
N SER A 33 19.32 -26.55 -28.35
CA SER A 33 18.56 -25.54 -27.64
C SER A 33 18.52 -25.95 -26.17
N PRO A 34 18.74 -25.03 -25.21
CA PRO A 34 18.60 -25.35 -23.80
C PRO A 34 17.27 -26.08 -23.64
N SER A 35 17.32 -27.33 -23.18
CA SER A 35 16.09 -28.13 -23.04
C SER A 35 15.11 -27.32 -22.18
N GLN A 36 13.82 -27.39 -22.51
CA GLN A 36 12.77 -26.75 -21.71
C GLN A 36 12.89 -27.10 -20.22
N ASP A 37 13.46 -28.26 -19.90
CA ASP A 37 13.78 -28.70 -18.54
C ASP A 37 14.78 -27.80 -17.81
N ASN A 38 15.80 -27.26 -18.50
CA ASN A 38 16.78 -26.33 -17.91
C ASN A 38 16.19 -24.93 -17.67
N GLN A 39 15.24 -24.49 -18.50
CA GLN A 39 14.53 -23.23 -18.29
C GLN A 39 13.50 -23.34 -17.15
N ASN A 40 12.80 -24.47 -17.08
CA ASN A 40 11.87 -24.77 -15.98
C ASN A 40 12.60 -24.88 -14.63
N ALA A 41 13.75 -25.55 -14.57
CA ALA A 41 14.53 -25.69 -13.35
C ALA A 41 15.07 -24.35 -12.84
N ARG A 42 15.53 -23.45 -13.73
CA ARG A 42 15.96 -22.09 -13.36
C ARG A 42 14.80 -21.24 -12.85
N SER A 43 13.67 -21.24 -13.54
CA SER A 43 12.48 -20.50 -13.09
C SER A 43 11.96 -21.02 -11.74
N GLN A 44 12.02 -22.33 -11.48
CA GLN A 44 11.67 -22.90 -10.18
C GLN A 44 12.66 -22.49 -9.09
N HIS A 45 13.97 -22.48 -9.38
CA HIS A 45 14.98 -22.06 -8.42
C HIS A 45 14.86 -20.58 -8.05
N GLU A 46 14.63 -19.71 -9.03
CA GLU A 46 14.38 -18.27 -8.82
C GLU A 46 13.14 -18.05 -7.95
N ARG A 47 12.02 -18.73 -8.25
CA ARG A 47 10.79 -18.65 -7.43
C ARG A 47 11.00 -19.11 -5.98
N LEU A 48 11.76 -20.19 -5.78
CA LEU A 48 12.06 -20.69 -4.44
C LEU A 48 12.94 -19.72 -3.66
N GLN A 49 13.88 -19.05 -4.34
CA GLN A 49 14.73 -18.04 -3.72
C GLN A 49 13.90 -16.80 -3.34
N GLU A 50 13.05 -16.29 -4.24
CA GLU A 50 12.12 -15.19 -3.95
C GLU A 50 11.19 -15.51 -2.77
N ASP A 51 10.65 -16.73 -2.73
CA ASP A 51 9.79 -17.17 -1.63
C ASP A 51 10.55 -17.25 -0.29
N MET A 52 11.82 -17.65 -0.32
CA MET A 52 12.67 -17.71 0.86
C MET A 52 12.99 -16.29 1.37
N GLU A 53 13.45 -15.40 0.50
CA GLU A 53 13.73 -13.99 0.83
C GLU A 53 12.49 -13.30 1.41
N LYS A 54 11.32 -13.55 0.82
CA LYS A 54 10.04 -13.04 1.33
C LYS A 54 9.72 -13.57 2.73
N ARG A 55 9.95 -14.86 3.00
CA ARG A 55 9.72 -15.46 4.33
C ARG A 55 10.68 -14.89 5.38
N GLU A 56 11.93 -14.65 5.02
CA GLU A 56 12.92 -14.02 5.89
C GLU A 56 12.48 -12.59 6.23
N LEU A 57 12.11 -11.81 5.23
CA LEU A 57 11.60 -10.45 5.40
C LEU A 57 10.35 -10.42 6.31
N GLU A 58 9.40 -11.33 6.11
CA GLU A 58 8.21 -11.45 6.97
C GLU A 58 8.57 -11.81 8.42
N THR A 59 9.57 -12.67 8.62
CA THR A 59 10.02 -13.10 9.95
C THR A 59 10.68 -11.94 10.68
N GLU A 60 11.54 -11.19 9.99
CA GLU A 60 12.18 -10.00 10.50
C GLU A 60 11.15 -8.91 10.85
N PHE A 61 10.19 -8.67 9.96
CA PHE A 61 9.08 -7.75 10.22
C PHE A 61 8.30 -8.12 11.48
N ARG A 62 7.96 -9.40 11.66
CA ARG A 62 7.24 -9.88 12.86
C ARG A 62 8.04 -9.65 14.13
N ARG A 63 9.37 -9.83 14.09
CA ARG A 63 10.26 -9.55 15.21
C ARG A 63 10.24 -8.07 15.58
N ASP A 64 10.46 -7.19 14.60
CA ASP A 64 10.47 -5.74 14.80
C ASP A 64 9.12 -5.23 15.33
N LYS A 65 8.03 -5.69 14.73
CA LYS A 65 6.66 -5.37 15.19
C LYS A 65 6.39 -5.84 16.61
N THR A 66 6.88 -7.02 16.99
CA THR A 66 6.73 -7.54 18.36
C THR A 66 7.53 -6.70 19.35
N GLN A 67 8.75 -6.31 18.99
CA GLN A 67 9.57 -5.42 19.81
C GLN A 67 8.89 -4.06 20.02
N LEU A 68 8.39 -3.43 18.94
CA LEU A 68 7.62 -2.18 19.02
C LEU A 68 6.43 -2.29 19.98
N ARG A 69 5.64 -3.36 19.85
CA ARG A 69 4.47 -3.56 20.72
C ARG A 69 4.85 -3.66 22.19
N ARG A 70 5.91 -4.40 22.51
CA ARG A 70 6.41 -4.51 23.89
C ARG A 70 6.83 -3.16 24.44
N MET A 71 7.59 -2.38 23.67
CA MET A 71 8.04 -1.06 24.09
C MET A 71 6.89 -0.06 24.21
N SER A 72 5.90 -0.11 23.32
CA SER A 72 4.71 0.75 23.41
C SER A 72 3.85 0.50 24.66
N GLN A 73 3.92 -0.71 25.22
CA GLN A 73 3.19 -1.08 26.45
C GLN A 73 3.97 -0.67 27.71
N ALA A 74 5.29 -0.55 27.62
CA ALA A 74 6.15 -0.08 28.70
C ALA A 74 6.26 1.45 28.63
N LEU A 75 5.29 2.16 29.21
CA LEU A 75 5.16 3.63 29.18
C LEU A 75 6.45 4.39 29.56
N GLU A 76 7.33 3.80 30.37
CA GLU A 76 8.62 4.37 30.80
C GLU A 76 9.68 4.43 29.67
N GLU A 77 9.48 3.73 28.54
CA GLU A 77 10.47 3.60 27.47
C GLU A 77 10.24 4.55 26.28
N PHE A 78 9.50 5.63 26.46
CA PHE A 78 9.11 6.51 25.35
C PHE A 78 10.28 7.08 24.51
N PRO A 79 11.42 7.55 25.09
CA PRO A 79 12.58 7.95 24.30
C PRO A 79 13.16 6.81 23.45
N ARG A 80 13.22 5.59 24.02
CA ARG A 80 13.68 4.39 23.31
C ARG A 80 12.73 4.00 22.19
N LEU A 81 11.42 4.21 22.37
CA LEU A 81 10.42 3.99 21.33
C LEU A 81 10.68 4.89 20.12
N THR A 82 11.05 6.15 20.34
CA THR A 82 11.38 7.06 19.22
C THR A 82 12.69 6.73 18.52
N GLU A 83 13.71 6.32 19.26
CA GLU A 83 14.97 5.83 18.65
C GLU A 83 14.74 4.58 17.80
N LEU A 84 13.95 3.62 18.33
CA LEU A 84 13.58 2.43 17.57
C LEU A 84 12.74 2.80 16.34
N ALA A 85 11.79 3.73 16.48
CA ALA A 85 10.98 4.20 15.35
C ALA A 85 11.82 4.81 14.22
N ASP A 86 12.85 5.60 14.57
CA ASP A 86 13.77 6.19 13.61
C ASP A 86 14.65 5.13 12.94
N ALA A 87 15.17 4.16 13.71
CA ALA A 87 15.94 3.04 13.16
C ALA A 87 15.09 2.17 12.21
N LEU A 88 13.84 1.89 12.57
CA LEU A 88 12.92 1.13 11.72
C LEU A 88 12.53 1.91 10.47
N HIS A 89 12.41 3.24 10.55
CA HIS A 89 12.16 4.07 9.38
C HIS A 89 13.31 3.93 8.36
N VAL A 90 14.56 4.06 8.80
CA VAL A 90 15.74 3.91 7.93
C VAL A 90 15.78 2.51 7.31
N LYS A 91 15.50 1.48 8.10
CA LYS A 91 15.54 0.09 7.64
C LYS A 91 14.43 -0.24 6.63
N TRP A 92 13.19 0.12 6.92
CA TRP A 92 12.03 -0.41 6.20
C TRP A 92 11.52 0.49 5.06
N SER A 93 11.86 1.78 5.06
CA SER A 93 11.29 2.76 4.11
C SER A 93 11.58 2.44 2.64
N GLU A 94 12.75 1.87 2.35
CA GLU A 94 13.15 1.50 0.99
C GLU A 94 12.75 0.06 0.62
N LEU A 95 12.63 -0.84 1.60
CA LEU A 95 12.39 -2.28 1.38
C LEU A 95 10.96 -2.60 0.96
N ASP A 96 9.98 -2.24 1.79
CA ASP A 96 8.57 -2.50 1.51
C ASP A 96 7.69 -1.37 2.08
N PRO A 97 7.01 -0.59 1.24
CA PRO A 97 6.23 0.57 1.69
C PRO A 97 5.05 0.16 2.58
N THR A 98 4.47 -1.03 2.36
CA THR A 98 3.33 -1.52 3.14
C THR A 98 3.77 -1.97 4.53
N LEU A 99 4.86 -2.73 4.64
CA LEU A 99 5.41 -3.15 5.94
C LEU A 99 5.90 -1.94 6.73
N HIS A 100 6.62 -1.03 6.08
CA HIS A 100 7.04 0.23 6.69
C HIS A 100 5.84 1.03 7.24
N ALA A 101 4.80 1.25 6.44
CA ALA A 101 3.59 1.94 6.86
C ALA A 101 2.88 1.24 8.04
N GLN A 102 2.89 -0.09 8.09
CA GLN A 102 2.35 -0.83 9.23
C GLN A 102 3.17 -0.61 10.51
N LEU A 103 4.50 -0.58 10.43
CA LEU A 103 5.35 -0.27 11.60
C LEU A 103 5.08 1.15 12.10
N MET A 104 5.03 2.14 11.20
CA MET A 104 4.70 3.52 11.55
C MET A 104 3.32 3.63 12.20
N LEU A 105 2.32 2.91 11.70
CA LEU A 105 1.00 2.89 12.32
C LEU A 105 1.02 2.28 13.74
N GLU A 106 1.80 1.24 13.97
CA GLU A 106 1.95 0.63 15.31
C GLU A 106 2.67 1.60 16.26
N ILE A 107 3.72 2.29 15.81
CA ILE A 107 4.41 3.34 16.57
C ILE A 107 3.40 4.42 16.98
N VAL A 108 2.65 4.95 16.02
CA VAL A 108 1.70 6.04 16.26
C VAL A 108 0.59 5.66 17.25
N ARG A 109 0.14 4.40 17.21
CA ARG A 109 -0.80 3.85 18.20
C ARG A 109 -0.21 3.72 19.59
N GLY A 110 1.09 3.46 19.68
CA GLY A 110 1.84 3.34 20.92
C GLY A 110 2.20 4.68 21.59
N ILE A 111 2.06 5.82 20.89
CA ILE A 111 2.39 7.13 21.45
C ILE A 111 1.31 7.56 22.48
N PRO A 112 1.70 7.85 23.74
CA PRO A 112 0.78 8.31 24.77
C PRO A 112 0.06 9.62 24.40
N PRO A 113 -1.15 9.86 24.93
CA PRO A 113 -1.89 11.10 24.73
C PRO A 113 -1.10 12.39 25.05
N GLU A 114 -0.25 12.39 26.09
CA GLU A 114 0.54 13.58 26.48
C GLU A 114 1.57 14.05 25.44
N HIS A 115 2.01 13.15 24.56
CA HIS A 115 2.96 13.43 23.49
C HIS A 115 2.31 13.39 22.10
N ALA A 116 0.97 13.28 22.06
CA ALA A 116 0.27 12.67 20.95
C ALA A 116 0.37 13.46 19.66
N VAL A 117 -0.02 14.74 19.63
CA VAL A 117 -0.36 15.31 18.31
C VAL A 117 0.86 15.51 17.39
N PRO A 118 1.92 16.25 17.78
CA PRO A 118 3.05 16.47 16.87
C PRO A 118 3.80 15.18 16.52
N ARG A 119 4.02 14.29 17.49
CA ARG A 119 4.76 13.03 17.25
C ARG A 119 3.94 12.02 16.46
N LYS A 120 2.64 11.89 16.72
CA LYS A 120 1.76 11.02 15.90
C LYS A 120 1.70 11.51 14.47
N GLN A 121 1.57 12.82 14.26
CA GLN A 121 1.62 13.40 12.91
C GLN A 121 2.95 13.11 12.20
N HIS A 122 4.08 13.29 12.88
CA HIS A 122 5.41 13.03 12.33
C HIS A 122 5.58 11.59 11.83
N TYR A 123 5.29 10.59 12.68
CA TYR A 123 5.44 9.19 12.28
C TYR A 123 4.35 8.73 11.31
N ALA A 124 3.13 9.29 11.38
CA ALA A 124 2.11 9.04 10.38
C ALA A 124 2.53 9.56 8.99
N ALA A 125 3.10 10.76 8.93
CA ALA A 125 3.64 11.34 7.68
C ALA A 125 4.77 10.48 7.10
N ARG A 126 5.68 9.96 7.94
CA ARG A 126 6.70 8.98 7.49
C ARG A 126 6.08 7.72 6.89
N GLY A 127 5.04 7.18 7.53
CA GLY A 127 4.30 6.04 6.99
C GLY A 127 3.61 6.34 5.66
N LEU A 128 3.33 7.62 5.36
CA LEU A 128 2.65 8.09 4.16
C LEU A 128 3.59 8.56 3.04
N GLN A 129 4.92 8.44 3.19
CA GLN A 129 5.89 8.87 2.15
C GLN A 129 5.60 8.25 0.78
N ARG A 130 5.23 6.96 0.75
CA ARG A 130 4.84 6.21 -0.46
C ARG A 130 3.34 5.92 -0.50
N ALA A 131 2.53 6.90 -0.09
CA ALA A 131 1.07 6.77 0.07
C ALA A 131 0.32 6.20 -1.16
N ALA A 132 0.83 6.43 -2.38
CA ALA A 132 0.23 5.90 -3.62
C ALA A 132 0.28 4.36 -3.69
N GLU A 133 1.30 3.75 -3.10
CA GLU A 133 1.58 2.31 -3.16
C GLU A 133 0.89 1.54 -2.03
N LEU A 134 0.45 2.23 -0.98
CA LEU A 134 -0.19 1.60 0.17
C LEU A 134 -1.59 1.09 -0.15
N PRO A 135 -2.08 0.02 0.48
CA PRO A 135 -3.50 -0.30 0.46
C PRO A 135 -4.36 0.87 0.98
N VAL A 136 -5.48 1.18 0.32
CA VAL A 136 -6.33 2.36 0.66
C VAL A 136 -6.71 2.40 2.15
N ARG A 137 -7.02 1.24 2.74
CA ARG A 137 -7.35 1.12 4.17
C ARG A 137 -6.19 1.50 5.09
N LEU A 138 -4.96 1.07 4.76
CA LEU A 138 -3.78 1.39 5.56
C LEU A 138 -3.46 2.89 5.47
N ASN A 139 -3.56 3.45 4.27
CA ASN A 139 -3.42 4.88 4.04
C ASN A 139 -4.44 5.68 4.88
N ALA A 140 -5.73 5.30 4.84
CA ALA A 140 -6.76 5.92 5.68
C ALA A 140 -6.49 5.82 7.18
N GLN A 141 -5.99 4.68 7.66
CA GLN A 141 -5.64 4.52 9.07
C GLN A 141 -4.54 5.49 9.51
N LEU A 142 -3.51 5.69 8.68
CA LEU A 142 -2.41 6.63 8.95
C LEU A 142 -2.88 8.09 8.87
N VAL A 143 -3.66 8.44 7.85
CA VAL A 143 -4.22 9.79 7.68
C VAL A 143 -5.08 10.20 8.88
N GLU A 144 -5.91 9.29 9.40
CA GLU A 144 -6.69 9.53 10.63
C GLU A 144 -5.80 9.78 11.86
N GLN A 145 -4.61 9.18 11.92
CA GLN A 145 -3.70 9.46 13.06
C GLN A 145 -3.12 10.88 13.03
N MET A 146 -3.15 11.56 11.88
CA MET A 146 -2.72 12.95 11.80
C MET A 146 -3.74 13.92 12.39
N ARG A 147 -4.97 13.45 12.68
CA ARG A 147 -6.09 14.29 13.10
C ARG A 147 -5.79 15.06 14.38
N ILE A 148 -6.06 16.36 14.35
CA ILE A 148 -6.06 17.22 15.53
C ILE A 148 -7.47 17.28 16.11
N PRO A 149 -7.67 16.97 17.40
CA PRO A 149 -9.02 16.83 17.94
C PRO A 149 -9.70 18.16 18.28
N SER A 150 -8.95 19.25 18.46
CA SER A 150 -9.53 20.56 18.78
C SER A 150 -8.61 21.74 18.40
N SER A 151 -9.21 22.90 18.21
CA SER A 151 -8.49 24.16 17.95
C SER A 151 -7.64 24.59 19.15
N LYS A 152 -8.00 24.16 20.36
CA LYS A 152 -7.18 24.32 21.56
C LYS A 152 -5.83 23.63 21.40
N MET A 153 -5.81 22.38 20.93
CA MET A 153 -4.56 21.66 20.71
C MET A 153 -3.70 22.29 19.61
N VAL A 154 -4.30 22.91 18.59
CA VAL A 154 -3.54 23.69 17.60
C VAL A 154 -2.76 24.80 18.30
N ARG A 155 -3.44 25.62 19.11
CA ARG A 155 -2.84 26.75 19.81
C ARG A 155 -1.84 26.36 20.90
N GLU A 156 -2.00 25.19 21.52
CA GLU A 156 -1.10 24.70 22.58
C GLU A 156 0.21 24.14 22.03
N HIS A 157 0.21 23.61 20.81
CA HIS A 157 1.33 22.85 20.28
C HIS A 157 2.06 23.49 19.09
N PHE A 158 1.47 24.51 18.45
CA PHE A 158 2.02 25.10 17.24
C PHE A 158 1.95 26.62 17.27
N THR A 159 2.99 27.27 16.76
CA THR A 159 2.89 28.67 16.34
C THR A 159 1.97 28.80 15.11
N PRO A 160 1.46 30.00 14.80
CA PRO A 160 0.67 30.21 13.57
C PRO A 160 1.40 29.77 12.29
N GLU A 161 2.71 30.02 12.20
CA GLU A 161 3.55 29.65 11.06
C GLU A 161 3.72 28.13 10.96
N GLU A 162 4.10 27.47 12.07
CA GLU A 162 4.23 26.01 12.14
C GLU A 162 2.91 25.30 11.82
N TRP A 163 1.79 25.86 12.30
CA TRP A 163 0.48 25.32 11.99
C TRP A 163 0.14 25.48 10.51
N SER A 164 0.47 26.60 9.87
CA SER A 164 0.20 26.78 8.45
C SER A 164 0.93 25.75 7.59
N GLU A 165 2.22 25.52 7.86
CA GLU A 165 3.02 24.51 7.15
C GLU A 165 2.48 23.09 7.38
N ARG A 166 2.21 22.74 8.65
CA ARG A 166 1.67 21.42 9.01
C ARG A 166 0.27 21.19 8.46
N ARG A 167 -0.58 22.21 8.44
CA ARG A 167 -1.91 22.15 7.84
C ARG A 167 -1.79 21.78 6.37
N GLU A 168 -0.95 22.48 5.61
CA GLU A 168 -0.81 22.26 4.18
C GLU A 168 -0.35 20.82 3.89
N GLU A 169 0.70 20.35 4.57
CA GLU A 169 1.19 18.97 4.44
C GLU A 169 0.11 17.95 4.81
N GLN A 170 -0.56 18.15 5.95
CA GLN A 170 -1.62 17.26 6.41
C GLN A 170 -2.78 17.22 5.41
N MET A 171 -3.29 18.38 4.97
CA MET A 171 -4.42 18.46 4.05
C MET A 171 -4.09 17.83 2.71
N ARG A 172 -2.85 17.95 2.24
CA ARG A 172 -2.38 17.23 1.04
C ARG A 172 -2.57 15.71 1.16
N HIS A 173 -2.29 15.11 2.32
CA HIS A 173 -2.55 13.68 2.54
C HIS A 173 -4.04 13.34 2.58
N TRP A 174 -4.85 14.14 3.27
CA TRP A 174 -6.31 13.96 3.36
C TRP A 174 -6.97 14.04 1.97
N PHE A 175 -6.65 15.06 1.18
CA PHE A 175 -7.21 15.27 -0.15
C PHE A 175 -6.73 14.23 -1.17
N ARG A 176 -5.45 13.82 -1.13
CA ARG A 176 -4.95 12.70 -1.97
C ARG A 176 -5.72 11.41 -1.69
N LEU A 177 -5.95 11.10 -0.40
CA LEU A 177 -6.72 9.93 -0.01
C LEU A 177 -8.20 10.07 -0.42
N TYR A 178 -8.80 11.24 -0.25
CA TYR A 178 -10.18 11.53 -0.68
C TYR A 178 -10.36 11.20 -2.17
N ARG A 179 -9.49 11.78 -3.02
CA ARG A 179 -9.48 11.52 -4.46
C ARG A 179 -9.31 10.04 -4.77
N ARG A 180 -8.36 9.38 -4.10
CA ARG A 180 -8.05 7.97 -4.31
C ARG A 180 -9.23 7.05 -3.96
N ILE A 181 -9.93 7.31 -2.85
CA ILE A 181 -11.11 6.54 -2.47
C ILE A 181 -12.17 6.63 -3.58
N ASN A 182 -12.49 7.85 -4.03
CA ASN A 182 -13.48 8.03 -5.09
C ASN A 182 -13.05 7.43 -6.43
N ALA A 183 -11.77 7.53 -6.80
CA ALA A 183 -11.25 6.92 -8.02
C ALA A 183 -11.20 5.38 -7.96
N THR A 184 -11.14 4.80 -6.76
CA THR A 184 -11.12 3.35 -6.56
C THR A 184 -12.53 2.76 -6.57
N VAL A 185 -13.54 3.50 -6.09
CA VAL A 185 -14.93 3.04 -6.14
C VAL A 185 -15.43 3.08 -7.58
N ASP A 186 -15.81 1.93 -8.13
CA ASP A 186 -16.54 1.87 -9.39
C ASP A 186 -17.99 2.34 -9.16
N PRO A 187 -18.47 3.42 -9.83
CA PRO A 187 -19.85 3.90 -9.69
C PRO A 187 -20.90 2.84 -10.03
N LYS A 188 -20.54 1.84 -10.83
CA LYS A 188 -21.42 0.75 -11.26
C LYS A 188 -21.37 -0.47 -10.31
N TRP A 189 -20.46 -0.48 -9.34
CA TRP A 189 -20.43 -1.46 -8.26
C TRP A 189 -21.46 -1.07 -7.22
N ASP A 190 -22.72 -1.49 -7.40
CA ASP A 190 -23.78 -1.25 -6.41
C ASP A 190 -24.00 -2.46 -5.52
N ASP A 191 -23.99 -2.26 -4.20
CA ASP A 191 -24.10 -3.34 -3.19
C ASP A 191 -25.55 -3.81 -2.99
N ASP A 192 -26.56 -2.99 -3.30
CA ASP A 192 -27.91 -3.21 -2.77
C ASP A 192 -28.86 -4.01 -3.65
N PHE A 193 -28.54 -4.22 -4.93
CA PHE A 193 -29.24 -5.08 -5.89
C PHE A 193 -28.69 -4.64 -7.24
N PHE A 194 -28.05 -5.48 -8.08
CA PHE A 194 -28.21 -5.35 -9.54
C PHE A 194 -27.49 -6.43 -10.36
N LYS A 195 -28.15 -6.81 -11.46
CA LYS A 195 -27.66 -7.62 -12.59
C LYS A 195 -26.63 -6.82 -13.39
N TRP A 196 -25.49 -7.44 -13.69
CA TRP A 196 -24.51 -6.88 -14.62
C TRP A 196 -24.56 -7.54 -16.00
N SER A 197 -24.44 -6.70 -17.03
CA SER A 197 -24.16 -7.07 -18.43
C SER A 197 -22.72 -7.57 -18.57
N GLN A 198 -22.53 -8.55 -19.46
CA GLN A 198 -21.34 -9.38 -19.69
C GLN A 198 -20.01 -8.67 -20.04
N ASP A 199 -19.92 -7.34 -19.97
CA ASP A 199 -18.86 -6.58 -20.67
C ASP A 199 -17.73 -5.99 -19.81
N VAL A 200 -17.72 -6.15 -18.47
CA VAL A 200 -16.69 -5.49 -17.62
C VAL A 200 -15.46 -6.33 -17.26
N THR A 201 -15.35 -7.57 -17.70
CA THR A 201 -14.09 -8.31 -17.51
C THR A 201 -13.78 -9.24 -18.68
N LYS A 202 -13.24 -8.68 -19.78
CA LYS A 202 -12.57 -9.51 -20.81
C LYS A 202 -11.41 -10.33 -20.21
N ASP A 203 -10.83 -9.87 -19.10
CA ASP A 203 -9.67 -10.50 -18.47
C ASP A 203 -10.01 -11.37 -17.25
N PHE A 204 -11.27 -11.40 -16.79
CA PHE A 204 -11.68 -12.18 -15.62
C PHE A 204 -13.12 -12.70 -15.76
N LYS A 205 -13.29 -13.80 -16.49
CA LYS A 205 -14.61 -14.38 -16.85
C LYS A 205 -15.47 -14.87 -15.67
N HIS A 206 -14.94 -14.86 -14.44
CA HIS A 206 -15.57 -15.47 -13.25
C HIS A 206 -15.79 -14.52 -12.08
N ILE A 207 -15.47 -13.23 -12.24
CA ILE A 207 -15.75 -12.22 -11.22
C ILE A 207 -17.24 -11.91 -11.22
N LYS A 208 -17.93 -12.24 -10.12
CA LYS A 208 -19.32 -11.84 -9.87
C LYS A 208 -19.33 -10.57 -9.01
N PRO A 209 -19.62 -9.39 -9.56
CA PRO A 209 -19.63 -8.14 -8.80
C PRO A 209 -20.49 -8.25 -7.54
N GLY A 210 -20.01 -7.71 -6.41
CA GLY A 210 -20.73 -7.73 -5.13
C GLY A 210 -20.75 -9.07 -4.38
N GLN A 211 -20.31 -10.17 -4.98
CA GLN A 211 -20.18 -11.46 -4.27
C GLN A 211 -18.73 -11.67 -3.80
N PRO A 212 -18.51 -12.09 -2.55
CA PRO A 212 -17.17 -12.45 -2.12
C PRO A 212 -16.59 -13.55 -3.03
N PRO A 213 -15.27 -13.55 -3.25
CA PRO A 213 -14.60 -14.59 -4.02
C PRO A 213 -14.95 -15.97 -3.46
N GLN A 214 -15.36 -16.88 -4.34
CA GLN A 214 -15.65 -18.27 -3.98
C GLN A 214 -14.40 -19.10 -4.20
N ILE A 215 -14.03 -19.92 -3.20
CA ILE A 215 -12.88 -20.83 -3.28
C ILE A 215 -13.00 -21.66 -4.57
N PRO A 216 -11.92 -21.81 -5.37
CA PRO A 216 -11.96 -22.65 -6.57
C PRO A 216 -12.43 -24.06 -6.23
N PRO A 217 -13.25 -24.69 -7.08
CA PRO A 217 -13.71 -26.05 -6.83
C PRO A 217 -12.51 -27.00 -6.74
N PHE A 218 -12.62 -28.01 -5.88
CA PHE A 218 -11.58 -29.04 -5.77
C PHE A 218 -11.41 -29.80 -7.10
N PRO A 219 -10.18 -30.19 -7.47
CA PRO A 219 -9.96 -31.04 -8.63
C PRO A 219 -10.70 -32.38 -8.48
N PRO A 220 -11.17 -32.98 -9.58
CA PRO A 220 -11.82 -34.30 -9.54
C PRO A 220 -10.92 -35.35 -8.86
N GLY A 221 -11.49 -36.15 -7.96
CA GLY A 221 -10.76 -37.22 -7.26
C GLY A 221 -10.07 -36.79 -5.96
N LEU A 222 -10.03 -35.50 -5.64
CA LEU A 222 -9.57 -35.00 -4.33
C LEU A 222 -10.78 -34.66 -3.45
N THR A 223 -10.75 -35.12 -2.20
CA THR A 223 -11.85 -34.88 -1.26
C THR A 223 -11.78 -33.45 -0.71
N ALA A 224 -12.95 -32.83 -0.57
CA ALA A 224 -13.13 -31.58 0.16
C ALA A 224 -12.85 -31.83 1.66
N GLY A 225 -11.58 -31.80 2.05
CA GLY A 225 -11.17 -31.87 3.44
C GLY A 225 -11.35 -30.51 4.09
N VAL A 226 -12.35 -30.38 4.97
CA VAL A 226 -12.65 -29.16 5.76
C VAL A 226 -13.12 -27.95 4.93
N PRO A 227 -14.32 -27.39 5.21
CA PRO A 227 -14.75 -26.13 4.60
C PRO A 227 -13.70 -25.02 4.80
N GLY A 228 -13.23 -24.43 3.70
CA GLY A 228 -12.24 -23.35 3.74
C GLY A 228 -10.77 -23.76 3.57
N MET A 229 -10.45 -25.06 3.54
CA MET A 229 -9.09 -25.51 3.21
C MET A 229 -8.89 -25.65 1.70
N ARG A 230 -7.73 -25.19 1.21
CA ARG A 230 -7.29 -25.39 -0.16
C ARG A 230 -6.50 -26.69 -0.24
N VAL A 231 -6.76 -27.49 -1.28
CA VAL A 231 -5.90 -28.65 -1.57
C VAL A 231 -4.58 -28.13 -2.14
N PRO A 232 -3.41 -28.57 -1.64
CA PRO A 232 -2.11 -28.19 -2.18
C PRO A 232 -1.95 -28.73 -3.62
N PRO A 233 -1.50 -27.92 -4.61
CA PRO A 233 -1.34 -28.36 -5.99
C PRO A 233 -0.49 -29.62 -6.15
N GLU A 234 0.47 -29.83 -5.26
CA GLU A 234 1.38 -30.97 -5.24
C GLU A 234 0.66 -32.32 -5.07
N SER A 235 -0.55 -32.30 -4.51
CA SER A 235 -1.38 -33.50 -4.32
C SER A 235 -2.14 -33.94 -5.58
N ILE A 236 -2.09 -33.16 -6.67
CA ILE A 236 -2.75 -33.47 -7.94
C ILE A 236 -1.75 -34.23 -8.82
N GLU A 237 -1.96 -35.52 -9.03
CA GLU A 237 -1.05 -36.37 -9.82
C GLU A 237 -1.01 -35.98 -11.30
N ASP A 238 -2.17 -35.67 -11.89
CA ASP A 238 -2.28 -35.26 -13.30
C ASP A 238 -1.71 -33.84 -13.49
N ALA A 239 -0.62 -33.73 -14.27
CA ALA A 239 0.06 -32.47 -14.56
C ALA A 239 -0.85 -31.42 -15.25
N LYS A 240 -1.78 -31.84 -16.12
CA LYS A 240 -2.72 -30.92 -16.78
C LYS A 240 -3.75 -30.38 -15.80
N MET A 241 -4.30 -31.26 -14.94
CA MET A 241 -5.23 -30.83 -13.90
C MET A 241 -4.53 -29.96 -12.84
N ARG A 242 -3.28 -30.29 -12.49
CA ARG A 242 -2.46 -29.49 -11.57
C ARG A 242 -2.29 -28.07 -12.11
N GLN A 243 -1.91 -27.94 -13.38
CA GLN A 243 -1.71 -26.64 -14.01
C GLN A 243 -3.00 -25.82 -14.05
N ALA A 244 -4.11 -26.41 -14.47
CA ALA A 244 -5.42 -25.73 -14.47
C ALA A 244 -5.86 -25.29 -13.07
N TYR A 245 -5.56 -26.08 -12.04
CA TYR A 245 -5.88 -25.73 -10.66
C TYR A 245 -4.96 -24.62 -10.09
N ILE A 246 -3.67 -24.60 -10.45
CA ILE A 246 -2.76 -23.49 -10.13
C ILE A 246 -3.28 -22.18 -10.76
N GLU A 247 -3.66 -22.22 -12.04
CA GLU A 247 -4.24 -21.06 -12.73
C GLU A 247 -5.52 -20.58 -12.05
N ALA A 248 -6.41 -21.50 -11.66
CA ALA A 248 -7.62 -21.15 -10.92
C ALA A 248 -7.34 -20.54 -9.53
N LEU A 249 -6.30 -21.00 -8.84
CA LEU A 249 -5.88 -20.43 -7.56
C LEU A 249 -5.31 -19.02 -7.71
N ASP A 250 -4.54 -18.77 -8.78
CA ASP A 250 -3.99 -17.46 -9.08
C ASP A 250 -5.08 -16.47 -9.50
N GLU A 251 -6.00 -16.88 -10.38
CA GLU A 251 -7.19 -16.08 -10.74
C GLU A 251 -8.03 -15.74 -9.49
N HIS A 252 -8.26 -16.72 -8.62
CA HIS A 252 -8.98 -16.48 -7.37
C HIS A 252 -8.25 -15.49 -6.47
N ARG A 253 -6.92 -15.60 -6.33
CA ARG A 253 -6.13 -14.68 -5.52
C ARG A 253 -6.21 -13.25 -6.05
N LEU A 254 -6.12 -13.06 -7.37
CA LEU A 254 -6.28 -11.75 -8.00
C LEU A 254 -7.70 -11.19 -7.79
N TYR A 255 -8.71 -12.05 -7.95
CA TYR A 255 -10.09 -11.66 -7.71
C TYR A 255 -10.32 -11.23 -6.25
N GLU A 256 -9.86 -12.03 -5.30
CA GLU A 256 -9.98 -11.74 -3.88
C GLU A 256 -9.31 -10.42 -3.51
N GLN A 257 -8.11 -10.17 -4.03
CA GLN A 257 -7.41 -8.90 -3.84
C GLN A 257 -8.21 -7.71 -4.38
N LYS A 258 -8.74 -7.82 -5.60
CA LYS A 258 -9.51 -6.74 -6.22
C LYS A 258 -10.83 -6.49 -5.50
N TRP A 259 -11.53 -7.56 -5.14
CA TRP A 259 -12.79 -7.47 -4.38
C TRP A 259 -12.57 -6.81 -3.01
N LEU A 260 -11.50 -7.19 -2.29
CA LEU A 260 -11.14 -6.58 -1.01
C LEU A 260 -10.79 -5.11 -1.16
N GLU A 261 -10.08 -4.72 -2.22
CA GLU A 261 -9.77 -3.32 -2.52
C GLU A 261 -11.05 -2.48 -2.68
N LEU A 262 -11.97 -2.93 -3.54
CA LEU A 262 -13.20 -2.23 -3.86
C LEU A 262 -14.17 -2.16 -2.67
N SER A 263 -14.35 -3.28 -1.96
CA SER A 263 -15.17 -3.34 -0.75
C SER A 263 -14.66 -2.40 0.35
N ARG A 264 -13.34 -2.33 0.54
CA ARG A 264 -12.72 -1.41 1.50
C ARG A 264 -12.87 0.05 1.07
N ALA A 265 -12.68 0.35 -0.21
CA ALA A 265 -12.87 1.71 -0.73
C ALA A 265 -14.31 2.19 -0.52
N ARG A 266 -15.31 1.34 -0.78
CA ARG A 266 -16.73 1.67 -0.56
C ARG A 266 -17.08 1.85 0.92
N THR A 267 -16.50 1.02 1.79
CA THR A 267 -16.62 1.20 3.25
C THR A 267 -16.06 2.57 3.68
N LEU A 268 -14.91 2.96 3.15
CA LEU A 268 -14.31 4.27 3.42
C LEU A 268 -15.12 5.41 2.77
N GLN A 269 -15.69 5.21 1.60
CA GLN A 269 -16.56 6.20 0.96
C GLN A 269 -17.76 6.55 1.85
N LYS A 270 -18.42 5.53 2.41
CA LYS A 270 -19.59 5.70 3.31
C LYS A 270 -19.21 6.24 4.69
N GLY A 271 -18.07 5.82 5.26
CA GLY A 271 -17.68 6.16 6.64
C GLY A 271 -16.65 7.28 6.76
N PHE A 272 -15.54 7.17 6.03
CA PHE A 272 -14.39 8.07 6.12
C PHE A 272 -14.66 9.41 5.43
N LEU A 273 -15.19 9.45 4.20
CA LEU A 273 -15.33 10.73 3.47
C LEU A 273 -16.23 11.76 4.21
N PRO A 274 -17.39 11.40 4.78
CA PRO A 274 -18.17 12.35 5.57
C PRO A 274 -17.46 12.83 6.85
N SER A 275 -16.56 12.00 7.42
CA SER A 275 -15.68 12.41 8.52
C SER A 275 -14.59 13.37 8.03
N ALA A 276 -13.99 13.07 6.87
CA ALA A 276 -12.98 13.89 6.22
C ALA A 276 -13.51 15.28 5.86
N GLU A 277 -14.70 15.38 5.26
CA GLU A 277 -15.30 16.67 4.92
C GLU A 277 -15.51 17.56 6.16
N ARG A 278 -15.95 16.97 7.28
CA ARG A 278 -16.09 17.68 8.57
C ARG A 278 -14.72 18.11 9.11
N TYR A 279 -13.73 17.23 9.03
CA TYR A 279 -12.40 17.49 9.55
C TYR A 279 -11.66 18.57 8.74
N ILE A 280 -11.74 18.54 7.41
CA ILE A 280 -11.19 19.56 6.52
C ILE A 280 -11.78 20.94 6.86
N ALA A 281 -13.11 21.03 6.98
CA ALA A 281 -13.77 22.27 7.35
C ALA A 281 -13.30 22.80 8.72
N PHE A 282 -13.14 21.91 9.70
CA PHE A 282 -12.60 22.25 11.02
C PHE A 282 -11.15 22.78 10.94
N VAL A 283 -10.28 22.11 10.17
CA VAL A 283 -8.86 22.49 10.02
C VAL A 283 -8.72 23.89 9.42
N TYR A 284 -9.49 24.21 8.37
CA TYR A 284 -9.49 25.54 7.76
C TYR A 284 -10.30 26.59 8.52
N ALA A 285 -11.01 26.18 9.57
CA ALA A 285 -11.59 27.08 10.56
C ALA A 285 -10.62 27.40 11.72
N CYS A 286 -9.41 26.84 11.72
CA CYS A 286 -8.38 27.18 12.70
C CYS A 286 -7.44 28.27 12.15
N PRO A 287 -7.21 29.39 12.87
CA PRO A 287 -6.25 30.41 12.47
C PRO A 287 -4.82 29.87 12.32
N PRO A 288 -4.00 30.35 11.35
CA PRO A 288 -4.36 31.40 10.39
C PRO A 288 -5.26 30.86 9.28
N TYR A 289 -6.35 31.57 8.98
CA TYR A 289 -7.31 31.17 7.95
C TYR A 289 -6.67 31.25 6.55
N ASN A 290 -6.92 30.26 5.70
CA ASN A 290 -6.43 30.26 4.33
C ASN A 290 -7.47 29.64 3.37
N ASP A 291 -8.38 30.47 2.88
CA ASP A 291 -9.48 30.04 2.00
C ASP A 291 -9.00 29.74 0.58
N GLU A 292 -7.94 30.40 0.13
CA GLU A 292 -7.36 30.18 -1.20
C GLU A 292 -6.69 28.80 -1.29
N GLU A 293 -5.94 28.41 -0.26
CA GLU A 293 -5.35 27.08 -0.15
C GLU A 293 -6.44 25.99 -0.14
N LEU A 294 -7.51 26.17 0.64
CA LEU A 294 -8.62 25.22 0.65
C LEU A 294 -9.26 25.10 -0.74
N LYS A 295 -9.54 26.22 -1.41
CA LYS A 295 -10.13 26.22 -2.76
C LYS A 295 -9.23 25.47 -3.74
N ALA A 296 -7.92 25.75 -3.73
CA ALA A 296 -6.96 25.05 -4.59
C ALA A 296 -6.95 23.53 -4.36
N PHE A 297 -7.04 23.08 -3.11
CA PHE A 297 -7.15 21.65 -2.80
C PHE A 297 -8.49 21.05 -3.25
N LEU A 298 -9.60 21.72 -3.03
CA LEU A 298 -10.92 21.28 -3.49
C LEU A 298 -10.91 21.12 -5.02
N ASP A 299 -10.38 22.12 -5.73
CA ASP A 299 -10.23 22.12 -7.18
C ASP A 299 -9.40 20.95 -7.71
N ALA A 300 -8.29 20.64 -7.04
CA ALA A 300 -7.36 19.62 -7.47
C ALA A 300 -7.75 18.17 -7.13
N TYR A 301 -8.55 17.96 -6.07
CA TYR A 301 -8.76 16.63 -5.49
C TYR A 301 -10.21 16.19 -5.30
N VAL A 302 -11.19 17.09 -5.34
CA VAL A 302 -12.60 16.76 -5.14
C VAL A 302 -13.34 16.95 -6.46
N GLU A 303 -13.72 15.88 -7.15
CA GLU A 303 -14.43 15.99 -8.44
C GLU A 303 -15.94 16.25 -8.29
N ASP A 304 -16.54 15.84 -7.17
CA ASP A 304 -17.96 16.05 -6.86
C ASP A 304 -18.22 17.48 -6.36
N GLU A 305 -18.93 18.28 -7.16
CA GLU A 305 -19.30 19.65 -6.79
C GLU A 305 -20.14 19.71 -5.52
N ALA A 306 -21.06 18.76 -5.33
CA ALA A 306 -21.87 18.72 -4.11
C ALA A 306 -21.01 18.45 -2.87
N ALA A 307 -19.92 17.69 -2.99
CA ALA A 307 -18.96 17.51 -1.90
C ALA A 307 -18.20 18.80 -1.57
N ARG A 308 -17.78 19.56 -2.59
CA ARG A 308 -17.14 20.86 -2.40
C ARG A 308 -18.04 21.82 -1.65
N GLU A 309 -19.29 21.94 -2.09
CA GLU A 309 -20.31 22.77 -1.42
C GLU A 309 -20.53 22.34 0.03
N ARG A 310 -20.65 21.04 0.31
CA ARG A 310 -20.78 20.54 1.68
C ARG A 310 -19.60 20.91 2.57
N ILE A 311 -18.37 20.89 2.05
CA ILE A 311 -17.18 21.30 2.81
C ILE A 311 -17.22 22.81 3.10
N LEU A 312 -17.47 23.63 2.09
CA LEU A 312 -17.51 25.09 2.22
C LEU A 312 -18.64 25.57 3.14
N GLN A 313 -19.83 24.96 3.05
CA GLN A 313 -20.93 25.24 3.96
C GLN A 313 -20.56 24.91 5.41
N ARG A 314 -19.89 23.79 5.66
CA ARG A 314 -19.42 23.45 7.02
C ARG A 314 -18.38 24.42 7.54
N LEU A 315 -17.46 24.89 6.69
CA LEU A 315 -16.48 25.89 7.05
C LEU A 315 -17.17 27.18 7.53
N SER A 316 -18.19 27.65 6.80
CA SER A 316 -18.94 28.86 7.19
C SER A 316 -19.57 28.76 8.58
N ARG A 317 -20.08 27.57 8.95
CA ARG A 317 -20.68 27.31 10.27
C ARG A 317 -19.66 27.28 11.41
N HIS A 318 -18.42 26.90 11.14
CA HIS A 318 -17.36 26.88 12.16
C HIS A 318 -16.81 28.27 12.48
N ARG A 319 -17.08 29.28 11.64
CA ARG A 319 -16.62 30.66 11.81
C ARG A 319 -17.67 31.59 12.45
N GLN A 320 -18.91 31.13 12.57
CA GLN A 320 -19.99 31.81 13.28
C GLN A 320 -19.89 31.53 14.77
#